data_AF-A0A1S0TJ01-F1
#
_entry.id   AF-A0A1S0TJ01-F1
#
_cell.length_a   1.000
_cell.length_b   1.000
_cell.length_c   1.000
_cell.angle_alpha   90.00
_cell.angle_beta   90.00
_cell.angle_gamma   90.00
#
_symmetry.space_group_name_H-M   'P 1'
#
loop_
_entity.id
_entity.type
_entity.pdbx_description
1 polymer ?
#
loop_
_entity_poly.entity_id
_entity_poly.type
_entity_poly.pdbx_seq_one_letter_code
_entity_poly.pdbx_strand_id
1 'polypeptide(L)' 'CKDPMVVADKIGDNASECIRAICRKGLRPILKDFTSVRKFLPPEMTTIMFDRYPAKNRQVLPHN' A
#
# COMPACT_ATOMS: atom_id res chain seq x y z
N CYS A 1 0.97 29.98 -30.05
CA CYS A 1 0.44 29.04 -29.05
C CYS A 1 1.54 28.08 -28.66
N LYS A 2 1.95 28.05 -27.38
CA LYS A 2 2.85 27.02 -26.87
C LYS A 2 1.98 25.82 -26.55
N ASP A 3 2.22 24.70 -27.23
CA ASP A 3 1.56 23.44 -26.90
C ASP A 3 1.85 23.07 -25.45
N PRO A 4 0.84 22.66 -24.66
CA PRO A 4 1.09 22.06 -23.36
C PRO A 4 1.80 20.73 -23.62
N MET A 5 3.05 20.66 -23.15
CA MET A 5 3.84 19.45 -23.10
C MET A 5 3.05 18.40 -22.31
N VAL A 6 2.34 17.54 -23.03
CA VAL A 6 1.67 16.37 -22.46
C VAL A 6 2.80 15.46 -21.96
N VAL A 7 3.10 15.58 -20.66
CA VAL A 7 3.79 14.57 -19.90
C VAL A 7 2.82 13.39 -19.83
N ALA A 8 2.72 12.64 -20.93
CA ALA A 8 2.12 11.34 -20.92
C ALA A 8 3.03 10.48 -20.04
N ASP A 9 2.60 10.32 -18.80
CA ASP A 9 3.07 9.37 -17.83
C ASP A 9 3.54 8.09 -18.53
N LYS A 10 4.83 7.78 -18.42
CA LYS A 10 5.40 6.49 -18.80
C LYS A 10 4.98 5.42 -17.79
N ILE A 11 3.70 5.30 -17.48
CA ILE A 11 3.13 4.17 -16.75
C ILE A 11 2.89 3.08 -17.80
N GLY A 12 3.97 2.59 -18.40
CA GLY A 12 3.96 1.31 -19.09
C GLY A 12 3.72 0.22 -18.06
N ASP A 13 3.00 -0.82 -18.44
CA ASP A 13 2.62 -1.96 -17.60
C ASP A 13 3.85 -2.75 -17.11
N ASN A 14 4.54 -2.20 -16.11
CA ASN A 14 5.78 -2.71 -15.53
C ASN A 14 5.51 -3.72 -14.41
N ALA A 15 4.28 -4.23 -14.31
CA ALA A 15 3.90 -5.21 -13.29
C ALA A 15 4.83 -6.44 -13.33
N SER A 16 5.18 -6.93 -14.52
CA SER A 16 6.09 -8.06 -14.69
C SER A 16 7.51 -7.78 -14.21
N GLU A 17 8.00 -6.56 -14.37
CA GLU A 17 9.31 -6.14 -13.89
C GLU A 17 9.32 -5.98 -12.37
N CYS A 18 8.25 -5.39 -11.82
CA CYS A 18 8.02 -5.28 -10.39
C CYS A 18 8.00 -6.67 -9.74
N ILE A 19 7.21 -7.61 -10.28
CA ILE A 19 7.16 -9.00 -9.78
C ILE A 19 8.54 -9.65 -9.81
N ARG A 20 9.28 -9.53 -10.92
CA ARG A 20 10.65 -10.07 -11.02
C ARG A 20 11.60 -9.43 -9.99
N ALA A 21 11.50 -8.13 -9.76
CA ALA A 21 12.31 -7.44 -8.76
C ALA A 21 11.99 -7.91 -7.33
N ILE A 22 10.71 -8.12 -7.02
CA ILE A 22 10.24 -8.65 -5.74
C ILE A 22 10.75 -10.06 -5.52
N CYS A 23 10.60 -10.96 -6.51
CA CYS A 23 11.10 -12.32 -6.41
C CYS A 23 12.62 -12.37 -6.17
N ARG A 24 13.39 -11.44 -6.74
CA ARG A 24 14.86 -11.38 -6.57
C ARG A 24 15.32 -10.71 -5.28
N LYS A 25 14.64 -9.64 -4.86
CA LYS A 25 15.04 -8.77 -3.73
C LYS A 25 14.28 -9.09 -2.44
N GLY A 26 13.32 -10.01 -2.49
CA GLY A 26 12.40 -10.30 -1.41
C GLY A 26 11.35 -9.19 -1.21
N LEU A 27 10.56 -9.32 -0.14
CA LEU A 27 9.43 -8.43 0.15
C LEU A 27 9.83 -7.04 0.70
N ARG A 28 11.11 -6.85 1.08
CA ARG A 28 11.58 -5.63 1.74
C ARG A 28 11.25 -4.32 0.99
N PRO A 29 11.38 -4.23 -0.35
CA PRO A 29 11.00 -3.03 -1.09
C PRO A 29 9.50 -2.70 -0.95
N ILE A 30 8.62 -3.70 -1.09
CA ILE A 30 7.17 -3.51 -0.95
C ILE A 30 6.81 -3.11 0.47
N LEU A 31 7.41 -3.75 1.48
CA LEU A 31 7.15 -3.43 2.88
C LEU A 31 7.56 -1.99 3.20
N LYS A 32 8.68 -1.51 2.64
CA LYS A 32 9.11 -0.11 2.76
C LYS A 32 8.07 0.82 2.12
N ASP A 33 7.62 0.53 0.91
CA ASP A 33 6.62 1.34 0.22
C ASP A 33 5.29 1.34 0.97
N PHE A 34 4.87 0.20 1.52
CA PHE A 34 3.69 0.09 2.37
C PHE A 34 3.80 0.95 3.64
N THR A 35 4.97 0.96 4.30
CA THR A 35 5.18 1.87 5.44
C THR A 35 5.12 3.34 5.05
N SER A 36 5.47 3.69 3.81
CA SER A 36 5.33 5.07 3.32
C SER A 36 3.87 5.51 3.15
N VAL A 37 2.95 4.57 2.91
CA VAL A 37 1.51 4.82 2.80
C VAL A 37 0.85 4.98 4.17
N ARG A 38 1.45 4.43 5.24
CA ARG A 38 0.94 4.54 6.62
C ARG A 38 0.71 5.99 7.07
N LYS A 39 1.47 6.96 6.52
CA LYS A 39 1.29 8.40 6.80
C LYS A 39 -0.07 8.96 6.39
N PHE A 40 -0.78 8.28 5.49
CA PHE A 40 -2.12 8.68 5.04
C PHE A 40 -3.24 8.09 5.90
N LEU A 41 -2.92 7.16 6.81
CA LEU A 41 -3.88 6.68 7.80
C LEU A 41 -3.97 7.70 8.95
N PRO A 42 -5.17 7.95 9.49
CA PRO A 42 -5.31 8.78 10.69
C PRO A 42 -4.40 8.26 11.81
N PRO A 43 -3.65 9.12 12.51
CA PRO A 43 -2.73 8.71 13.57
C PRO A 43 -3.41 7.88 14.68
N GLU A 44 -4.69 8.16 14.93
CA GLU A 44 -5.52 7.49 15.94
C GLU A 44 -6.02 6.12 15.47
N MET A 45 -5.95 5.84 14.17
CA MET A 45 -6.35 4.57 13.55
C MET A 45 -5.27 3.51 13.79
N THR A 46 -5.24 3.02 15.02
CA THR A 46 -4.40 1.91 15.47
C THR A 46 -5.18 0.59 15.43
N THR A 47 -4.47 -0.55 15.44
CA THR A 47 -5.10 -1.88 15.52
C THR A 47 -5.99 -2.03 16.75
N ILE A 48 -5.66 -1.31 17.82
CA ILE A 48 -6.42 -1.24 19.08
C ILE A 48 -7.87 -0.78 18.85
N MET A 49 -8.12 0.10 17.86
CA MET A 49 -9.48 0.57 17.56
C MET A 49 -10.37 -0.55 17.02
N PHE A 50 -9.78 -1.50 16.29
CA PHE A 50 -10.51 -2.69 15.81
C PHE A 50 -10.75 -3.67 16.94
N ASP A 51 -9.80 -3.83 17.87
CA ASP A 51 -9.94 -4.73 19.03
C ASP A 51 -10.97 -4.21 20.05
N ARG A 52 -11.19 -2.90 20.11
CA ARG A 52 -12.15 -2.27 21.03
C ARG A 52 -13.62 -2.57 20.68
N TYR A 53 -13.93 -2.80 19.41
CA TYR A 53 -15.30 -3.05 18.94
C TYR A 53 -15.36 -4.22 17.96
N PRO A 54 -15.02 -5.45 18.39
CA PRO A 54 -14.90 -6.60 17.49
C PRO A 54 -16.22 -6.94 16.80
N ALA A 55 -17.36 -6.72 17.48
CA ALA A 55 -18.70 -6.93 16.94
C ALA A 55 -19.06 -5.99 15.77
N LYS A 56 -18.34 -4.88 15.60
CA LYS A 56 -18.54 -3.95 14.47
C LYS A 56 -17.62 -4.27 13.29
N ASN A 57 -16.67 -5.18 13.47
CA ASN A 57 -15.75 -5.58 12.41
C ASN A 57 -16.40 -6.67 11.55
N ARG A 58 -16.44 -6.46 10.25
CA ARG A 58 -16.91 -7.48 9.28
C ARG A 58 -15.99 -8.71 9.26
N GLN A 59 -14.71 -8.53 9.59
CA GLN A 59 -13.74 -9.61 9.73
C GLN A 59 -13.41 -9.80 11.21
N VAL A 60 -13.64 -11.00 11.71
CA VAL A 60 -13.31 -11.39 13.08
C VAL A 60 -11.87 -11.90 13.08
N LEU A 61 -10.98 -11.24 13.82
CA LEU A 61 -9.62 -11.76 14.03
C LEU A 61 -9.70 -12.94 15.00
N PRO A 62 -9.12 -14.11 14.67
CA PRO A 62 -9.10 -15.25 15.59
C PRO A 62 -8.25 -14.92 16.81
N HIS A 63 -8.76 -15.21 18.01
CA HIS A 63 -7.96 -15.20 19.23
C HIS A 63 -7.00 -16.40 19.21
N ASN A 64 -5.70 -16.12 19.25
CA ASN A 64 -4.65 -17.10 19.53
C ASN A 64 -4.46 -17.26 21.04
#